data_AF-A0A921AG99-F1
#
_entry.id   AF-A0A921AG99-F1
#
_cell.length_a   1.000
_cell.length_b   1.000
_cell.length_c   1.000
_cell.angle_alpha   90.00
_cell.angle_beta   90.00
_cell.angle_gamma   90.00
#
_symmetry.space_group_name_H-M   'P 1'
#
loop_
_entity.id
_entity.type
_entity.pdbx_description
1 polymer ?
#
loop_
_entity_poly.entity_id
_entity_poly.type
_entity_poly.pdbx_seq_one_letter_code
_entity_poly.pdbx_strand_id
1 'polypeptide(L)'
;MKFKYVSIFFSSFFLVQFAFANDVLTANETQIADDTNPQVVEFSPEPATAANTEYKITINSIDYSYISLGADSVQTIVEDLQVKLDANTDITCTEDDIKIICTSNEDNTNFINPADVTNSTAVIQDSISPIFQSFLLTGGTVNSGNIYAKEGDDITITLKINPSDTWKSGNNADFSIGLSADLNTGNFTFSADNETTRNKTYTILSGQNGEFSFTELDFSDQYNNAIMGFTA
;
A
#
# COMPACT_ATOMS: atom_id res chain seq x y z
N MET A 1 -71.66 -48.20 45.72
CA MET A 1 -70.49 -47.50 45.16
C MET A 1 -70.78 -47.15 43.71
N LYS A 2 -70.68 -45.87 43.35
CA LYS A 2 -71.13 -45.29 42.07
C LYS A 2 -70.12 -45.57 40.96
N PHE A 3 -70.57 -46.19 39.86
CA PHE A 3 -69.86 -46.21 38.58
C PHE A 3 -70.14 -44.90 37.83
N LYS A 4 -69.10 -44.17 37.40
CA LYS A 4 -69.23 -43.04 36.49
C LYS A 4 -69.01 -43.51 35.05
N TYR A 5 -70.05 -43.40 34.25
CA TYR A 5 -70.01 -43.34 32.79
C TYR A 5 -69.41 -42.00 32.34
N VAL A 6 -68.60 -42.00 31.28
CA VAL A 6 -68.44 -40.83 30.39
C VAL A 6 -68.48 -41.34 28.96
N SER A 7 -69.54 -40.94 28.25
CA SER A 7 -69.78 -41.19 26.83
C SER A 7 -69.01 -40.23 25.94
N ILE A 8 -68.54 -40.79 24.82
CA ILE A 8 -68.13 -40.09 23.61
C ILE A 8 -69.39 -39.68 22.84
N PHE A 9 -69.47 -38.44 22.36
CA PHE A 9 -70.36 -38.09 21.24
C PHE A 9 -69.70 -37.05 20.33
N PHE A 10 -69.59 -37.44 19.06
CA PHE A 10 -69.29 -36.61 17.89
C PHE A 10 -70.37 -35.54 17.69
N SER A 11 -69.98 -34.32 17.33
CA SER A 11 -70.88 -33.31 16.77
C SER A 11 -70.30 -32.77 15.48
N SER A 12 -71.07 -32.94 14.42
CA SER A 12 -70.81 -32.54 13.05
C SER A 12 -71.52 -31.23 12.72
N PHE A 13 -70.90 -30.46 11.81
CA PHE A 13 -71.53 -29.62 10.78
C PHE A 13 -72.28 -28.34 11.19
N PHE A 14 -71.62 -27.18 10.92
CA PHE A 14 -72.29 -26.00 10.39
C PHE A 14 -71.43 -25.40 9.26
N LEU A 15 -72.05 -25.16 8.11
CA LEU A 15 -71.41 -24.76 6.86
C LEU A 15 -71.55 -23.23 6.64
N VAL A 16 -70.40 -22.57 6.56
CA VAL A 16 -69.97 -21.45 5.68
C VAL A 16 -70.95 -20.31 5.36
N GLN A 17 -70.56 -19.08 5.74
CA GLN A 17 -70.39 -17.98 4.79
C GLN A 17 -69.53 -16.86 5.40
N PHE A 18 -68.27 -16.76 4.98
CA PHE A 18 -67.54 -15.49 5.02
C PHE A 18 -66.93 -15.26 3.63
N ALA A 19 -67.21 -14.08 3.10
CA ALA A 19 -66.86 -13.65 1.76
C ALA A 19 -65.34 -13.62 1.58
N PHE A 20 -64.87 -14.10 0.43
CA PHE A 20 -63.53 -13.85 -0.04
C PHE A 20 -63.40 -12.35 -0.39
N ALA A 21 -62.77 -11.58 0.49
CA ALA A 21 -62.00 -10.44 0.04
C ALA A 21 -60.70 -11.01 -0.54
N ASN A 22 -60.48 -10.81 -1.84
CA ASN A 22 -59.17 -10.97 -2.46
C ASN A 22 -58.25 -9.91 -1.84
N ASP A 23 -57.63 -10.24 -0.73
CA ASP A 23 -56.41 -9.55 -0.30
C ASP A 23 -55.25 -10.51 -0.59
N VAL A 24 -54.49 -10.15 -1.61
CA VAL A 24 -53.20 -10.77 -1.89
C VAL A 24 -52.25 -10.26 -0.79
N LEU A 25 -52.31 -10.91 0.36
CA LEU A 25 -51.23 -10.88 1.33
C LEU A 25 -50.23 -11.95 0.89
N THR A 26 -49.33 -11.55 0.00
CA THR A 26 -48.02 -12.18 -0.11
C THR A 26 -47.36 -12.06 1.25
N ALA A 27 -47.45 -13.11 2.06
CA ALA A 27 -46.54 -13.32 3.16
C ALA A 27 -45.13 -13.46 2.56
N ASN A 28 -44.43 -12.34 2.44
CA ASN A 28 -42.98 -12.33 2.35
C ASN A 28 -42.49 -12.56 3.79
N GLU A 29 -42.62 -13.79 4.28
CA GLU A 29 -41.86 -14.21 5.45
C GLU A 29 -40.40 -14.19 5.03
N THR A 30 -39.74 -13.05 5.30
CA THR A 30 -38.30 -13.03 5.42
C THR A 30 -37.97 -14.00 6.56
N GLN A 31 -37.54 -15.20 6.20
CA GLN A 31 -36.85 -16.09 7.11
C GLN A 31 -35.58 -15.35 7.54
N ILE A 32 -35.65 -14.61 8.64
CA ILE A 32 -34.46 -14.12 9.34
C ILE A 32 -33.78 -15.40 9.80
N ALA A 33 -32.61 -15.69 9.24
CA ALA A 33 -31.76 -16.75 9.74
C ALA A 33 -31.58 -16.52 11.24
N ASP A 34 -32.02 -17.48 12.04
CA ASP A 34 -31.63 -17.61 13.43
C ASP A 34 -30.14 -18.02 13.43
N ASP A 35 -29.26 -17.03 13.21
CA ASP A 35 -27.80 -17.16 13.23
C ASP A 35 -27.29 -16.77 14.63
N THR A 36 -27.78 -17.49 15.64
CA THR A 36 -27.40 -17.36 17.05
C THR A 36 -26.21 -18.25 17.42
N ASN A 37 -25.30 -18.48 16.47
CA ASN A 37 -24.14 -19.32 16.68
C ASN A 37 -22.86 -18.49 16.52
N PRO A 38 -21.93 -18.51 17.49
CA PRO A 38 -20.67 -17.80 17.36
C PRO A 38 -19.94 -18.22 16.08
N GLN A 39 -19.51 -17.23 15.29
CA GLN A 39 -18.78 -17.47 14.06
C GLN A 39 -17.32 -17.80 14.40
N VAL A 40 -16.80 -18.86 13.78
CA VAL A 40 -15.41 -19.30 13.93
C VAL A 40 -14.71 -19.16 12.60
N VAL A 41 -13.58 -18.46 12.59
CA VAL A 41 -12.77 -18.24 11.38
C VAL A 41 -11.34 -18.68 11.63
N GLU A 42 -10.77 -19.35 10.64
CA GLU A 42 -9.39 -19.81 10.62
C GLU A 42 -8.58 -18.96 9.62
N PHE A 43 -7.39 -18.55 10.06
CA PHE A 43 -6.37 -17.87 9.26
C PHE A 43 -5.08 -18.69 9.25
N SER A 44 -4.68 -19.19 8.09
CA SER A 44 -3.51 -20.06 7.91
C SER A 44 -2.61 -19.49 6.80
N PRO A 45 -1.69 -18.55 7.11
CA PRO A 45 -0.89 -17.87 6.10
C PRO A 45 0.24 -18.75 5.56
N GLU A 46 0.70 -18.44 4.34
CA GLU A 46 1.98 -18.94 3.83
C GLU A 46 3.15 -18.07 4.32
N PRO A 47 4.37 -18.62 4.45
CA PRO A 47 5.54 -17.84 4.85
C PRO A 47 5.83 -16.73 3.84
N ALA A 48 6.36 -15.61 4.32
CA ALA A 48 6.67 -14.49 3.47
C ALA A 48 7.97 -14.73 2.70
N THR A 49 7.91 -14.58 1.38
CA THR A 49 9.08 -14.72 0.49
C THR A 49 9.58 -13.38 -0.05
N ALA A 50 8.89 -12.27 0.25
CA ALA A 50 9.20 -10.94 -0.24
C ALA A 50 8.88 -9.88 0.82
N ALA A 51 9.69 -8.83 0.87
CA ALA A 51 9.43 -7.69 1.75
C ALA A 51 8.17 -6.96 1.28
N ASN A 52 7.49 -6.31 2.22
CA ASN A 52 6.25 -5.55 2.01
C ASN A 52 5.04 -6.41 1.61
N THR A 53 5.09 -7.72 1.86
CA THR A 53 3.89 -8.56 1.82
C THR A 53 3.00 -8.23 3.01
N GLU A 54 1.75 -7.84 2.75
CA GLU A 54 0.76 -7.55 3.78
C GLU A 54 -0.11 -8.79 4.05
N TYR A 55 -0.21 -9.15 5.33
CA TYR A 55 -1.14 -10.14 5.86
C TYR A 55 -2.23 -9.40 6.62
N LYS A 56 -3.49 -9.58 6.25
CA LYS A 56 -4.60 -8.78 6.78
C LYS A 56 -5.78 -9.65 7.18
N ILE A 57 -6.35 -9.37 8.34
CA ILE A 57 -7.59 -9.95 8.85
C ILE A 57 -8.56 -8.80 9.12
N THR A 58 -9.78 -8.86 8.60
CA THR A 58 -10.80 -7.82 8.84
C THR A 58 -11.93 -8.39 9.69
N ILE A 59 -12.18 -7.76 10.84
CA ILE A 59 -13.22 -8.15 11.80
C ILE A 59 -14.02 -6.92 12.16
N ASN A 60 -15.35 -6.97 12.00
CA ASN A 60 -16.24 -5.83 12.25
C ASN A 60 -15.81 -4.53 11.53
N SER A 61 -15.29 -4.66 10.30
CA SER A 61 -14.71 -3.56 9.50
C SER A 61 -13.44 -2.92 10.07
N ILE A 62 -12.79 -3.56 11.04
CA ILE A 62 -11.49 -3.17 11.56
C ILE A 62 -10.43 -4.07 10.92
N ASP A 63 -9.40 -3.45 10.35
CA ASP A 63 -8.29 -4.14 9.69
C ASP A 63 -7.14 -4.37 10.68
N TYR A 64 -6.75 -5.64 10.82
CA TYR A 64 -5.58 -6.09 11.57
C TYR A 64 -4.55 -6.55 10.57
N SER A 65 -3.44 -5.80 10.43
CA SER A 65 -2.43 -6.09 9.41
C SER A 65 -1.04 -6.30 9.97
N TYR A 66 -0.26 -7.13 9.29
CA TYR A 66 1.17 -7.34 9.48
C TYR A 66 1.89 -7.16 8.13
N ILE A 67 2.97 -6.38 8.12
CA ILE A 67 3.79 -6.15 6.93
C ILE A 67 5.12 -6.88 7.12
N SER A 68 5.39 -7.85 6.26
CA SER A 68 6.61 -8.65 6.31
C SER A 68 7.84 -7.89 5.81
N LEU A 69 9.02 -8.23 6.36
CA LEU A 69 10.33 -7.78 5.89
C LEU A 69 10.99 -8.74 4.87
N GLY A 70 10.31 -9.83 4.49
CA GLY A 70 10.66 -10.67 3.35
C GLY A 70 11.35 -11.99 3.60
N ALA A 71 11.36 -12.45 4.85
CA ALA A 71 11.74 -13.82 5.21
C ALA A 71 11.01 -14.30 6.47
N ASP A 72 9.83 -13.74 6.74
CA ASP A 72 9.10 -14.02 7.97
C ASP A 72 8.45 -15.40 7.89
N SER A 73 8.67 -16.18 8.95
CA SER A 73 8.05 -17.49 9.10
C SER A 73 6.55 -17.34 9.35
N VAL A 74 5.79 -18.42 9.11
CA VAL A 74 4.36 -18.47 9.47
C VAL A 74 4.18 -18.11 10.94
N GLN A 75 5.01 -18.66 11.84
CA GLN A 75 5.02 -18.36 13.27
C GLN A 75 5.13 -16.86 13.54
N THR A 76 6.11 -16.19 12.92
CA THR A 76 6.30 -14.73 13.08
C THR A 76 5.07 -13.94 12.68
N ILE A 77 4.42 -14.34 11.58
CA ILE A 77 3.21 -13.68 11.07
C ILE A 77 2.03 -13.88 12.03
N VAL A 78 1.79 -15.13 12.49
CA VAL A 78 0.64 -15.43 13.35
C VAL A 78 0.82 -14.88 14.77
N GLU A 79 2.03 -14.90 15.33
CA GLU A 79 2.32 -14.33 16.65
C GLU A 79 2.07 -12.81 16.68
N ASP A 80 2.49 -12.08 15.65
CA ASP A 80 2.27 -10.62 15.58
C ASP A 80 0.79 -10.26 15.39
N LEU A 81 0.10 -10.97 14.50
CA LEU A 81 -1.33 -10.74 14.27
C LEU A 81 -2.16 -11.12 15.50
N GLN A 82 -1.81 -12.19 16.22
CA GLN A 82 -2.49 -12.59 17.45
C GLN A 82 -2.45 -11.46 18.50
N VAL A 83 -1.30 -10.83 18.72
CA VAL A 83 -1.17 -9.71 19.69
C VAL A 83 -2.14 -8.56 19.36
N LYS A 84 -2.35 -8.27 18.07
CA LYS A 84 -3.27 -7.22 17.63
C LYS A 84 -4.73 -7.63 17.78
N LEU A 85 -5.04 -8.90 17.50
CA LEU A 85 -6.38 -9.46 17.64
C LEU A 85 -6.81 -9.58 19.10
N ASP A 86 -5.89 -9.88 20.02
CA ASP A 86 -6.15 -9.97 21.47
C ASP A 86 -6.61 -8.64 22.09
N ALA A 87 -6.35 -7.52 21.40
CA ALA A 87 -6.87 -6.21 21.82
C ALA A 87 -8.37 -6.04 21.52
N ASN A 88 -8.96 -6.89 20.68
CA ASN A 88 -10.37 -6.86 20.33
C ASN A 88 -11.19 -7.72 21.30
N THR A 89 -12.06 -7.08 22.09
CA THR A 89 -12.90 -7.75 23.08
C THR A 89 -14.09 -8.51 22.50
N ASP A 90 -14.42 -8.28 21.23
CA ASP A 90 -15.59 -8.89 20.56
C ASP A 90 -15.28 -10.29 20.02
N ILE A 91 -14.02 -10.71 20.09
CA ILE A 91 -13.54 -12.02 19.63
C ILE A 91 -12.65 -12.68 20.69
N THR A 92 -12.48 -13.98 20.55
CA THR A 92 -11.46 -14.76 21.25
C THR A 92 -10.64 -15.49 20.20
N CYS A 93 -9.33 -15.23 20.15
CA CYS A 93 -8.43 -15.88 19.20
C CYS A 93 -7.43 -16.79 19.90
N THR A 94 -7.08 -17.91 19.27
CA THR A 94 -6.02 -18.82 19.69
C THR A 94 -5.09 -19.10 18.52
N GLU A 95 -3.78 -19.11 18.75
CA GLU A 95 -2.76 -19.42 17.74
C GLU A 95 -1.99 -20.72 18.09
N ASP A 96 -1.43 -21.39 17.07
CA ASP A 96 -0.66 -22.65 17.20
C ASP A 96 0.61 -22.69 16.32
N ASP A 97 1.31 -21.57 16.20
CA ASP A 97 2.49 -21.30 15.34
C ASP A 97 2.23 -21.40 13.82
N ILE A 98 1.12 -22.00 13.39
CA ILE A 98 0.82 -22.23 11.97
C ILE A 98 -0.49 -21.56 11.52
N LYS A 99 -1.38 -21.22 12.45
CA LYS A 99 -2.64 -20.54 12.17
C LYS A 99 -3.16 -19.76 13.37
N ILE A 100 -4.16 -18.92 13.11
CA ILE A 100 -4.99 -18.26 14.11
C ILE A 100 -6.42 -18.73 13.92
N ILE A 101 -7.09 -19.11 15.01
CA ILE A 101 -8.51 -19.41 15.05
C ILE A 101 -9.19 -18.35 15.91
N CYS A 102 -10.07 -17.55 15.33
CA CYS A 102 -10.86 -16.54 16.04
C CYS A 102 -12.32 -16.96 16.11
N THR A 103 -12.91 -16.84 17.29
CA THR A 103 -14.32 -17.07 17.57
C THR A 103 -14.97 -15.76 17.98
N SER A 104 -16.13 -15.40 17.43
CA SER A 104 -16.87 -14.24 17.94
C SER A 104 -17.46 -14.50 19.32
N ASN A 105 -17.41 -13.47 20.16
CA ASN A 105 -18.02 -13.50 21.48
C ASN A 105 -19.51 -13.10 21.42
N GLU A 106 -19.93 -12.43 20.33
CA GLU A 106 -21.31 -12.03 20.06
C GLU A 106 -21.80 -12.59 18.71
N ASP A 107 -23.11 -12.79 18.61
CA ASP A 107 -23.80 -13.18 17.37
C ASP A 107 -23.65 -12.07 16.31
N ASN A 108 -23.59 -12.44 15.03
CA ASN A 108 -23.49 -11.53 13.86
C ASN A 108 -22.21 -10.67 13.75
N THR A 109 -21.10 -11.11 14.37
CA THR A 109 -19.78 -10.52 14.09
C THR A 109 -19.38 -10.83 12.65
N ASN A 110 -19.14 -9.81 11.83
CA ASN A 110 -18.77 -10.01 10.43
C ASN A 110 -17.26 -10.25 10.31
N PHE A 111 -16.88 -11.48 9.98
CA PHE A 111 -15.52 -11.82 9.57
C PHE A 111 -15.40 -11.79 8.05
N ILE A 112 -14.35 -11.14 7.54
CA ILE A 112 -13.93 -11.29 6.14
C ILE A 112 -12.62 -12.08 6.17
N ASN A 113 -12.70 -13.37 5.78
CA ASN A 113 -11.53 -14.24 5.75
C ASN A 113 -10.61 -13.83 4.58
N PRO A 114 -9.29 -13.70 4.80
CA PRO A 114 -8.29 -13.52 3.75
C PRO A 114 -8.10 -14.73 2.81
N ALA A 115 -9.10 -15.59 2.59
CA ALA A 115 -9.12 -16.32 1.31
C ALA A 115 -9.10 -15.35 0.11
N ASP A 116 -9.45 -14.09 0.35
CA ASP A 116 -9.12 -12.92 -0.47
C ASP A 116 -7.82 -12.24 -0.02
N VAL A 117 -6.72 -12.98 0.17
CA VAL A 117 -5.38 -12.43 -0.07
C VAL A 117 -5.33 -12.11 -1.56
N THR A 118 -5.96 -11.01 -1.93
CA THR A 118 -5.33 -10.16 -2.92
C THR A 118 -3.96 -9.91 -2.33
N ASN A 119 -2.91 -10.30 -3.05
CA ASN A 119 -1.57 -9.77 -2.83
C ASN A 119 -1.68 -8.24 -2.96
N SER A 120 -2.22 -7.58 -1.94
CA SER A 120 -1.98 -6.19 -1.69
C SER A 120 -0.58 -6.20 -1.13
N THR A 121 0.39 -6.13 -2.03
CA THR A 121 1.58 -5.37 -1.73
C THR A 121 1.08 -4.04 -1.20
N ALA A 122 1.13 -3.83 0.12
CA ALA A 122 1.08 -2.51 0.68
C ALA A 122 2.23 -1.77 0.01
N VAL A 123 1.92 -1.00 -1.03
CA VAL A 123 2.90 -0.11 -1.61
C VAL A 123 3.10 0.93 -0.54
N ILE A 124 4.15 0.77 0.26
CA ILE A 124 4.67 1.86 1.07
C ILE A 124 5.11 2.89 0.03
N GLN A 125 4.18 3.77 -0.34
CA GLN A 125 4.53 4.94 -1.12
C GLN A 125 5.31 5.81 -0.15
N ASP A 126 6.63 5.81 -0.34
CA ASP A 126 7.42 6.93 0.13
C ASP A 126 6.73 8.19 -0.39
N SER A 127 6.37 9.08 0.53
CA SER A 127 5.75 10.37 0.23
C SER A 127 6.70 11.53 0.53
N ILE A 128 7.95 11.20 0.89
CA ILE A 128 8.95 12.18 1.23
C ILE A 128 9.68 12.55 -0.06
N SER A 129 9.47 13.78 -0.50
CA SER A 129 10.23 14.33 -1.62
C SER A 129 11.73 14.39 -1.31
N PRO A 130 12.59 14.00 -2.26
CA PRO A 130 14.03 14.16 -2.11
C PRO A 130 14.42 15.64 -2.02
N ILE A 131 15.51 15.93 -1.31
CA ILE A 131 15.99 17.31 -1.12
C ILE A 131 17.30 17.50 -1.90
N PHE A 132 17.30 18.51 -2.77
CA PHE A 132 18.49 18.94 -3.50
C PHE A 132 19.58 19.42 -2.52
N GLN A 133 20.81 18.94 -2.72
CA GLN A 133 21.95 19.43 -1.96
C GLN A 133 22.84 20.35 -2.81
N SER A 134 23.37 19.81 -3.91
CA SER A 134 24.30 20.56 -4.76
C SER A 134 24.52 19.85 -6.09
N PHE A 135 24.96 20.64 -7.07
CA PHE A 135 25.76 20.13 -8.17
C PHE A 135 27.24 20.30 -7.86
N LEU A 136 28.01 19.25 -8.15
CA LEU A 136 29.46 19.34 -8.22
C LEU A 136 29.87 19.21 -9.69
N LEU A 137 30.51 20.25 -10.20
CA LEU A 137 31.04 20.28 -11.55
C LEU A 137 32.55 20.09 -11.53
N THR A 138 33.07 19.29 -12.44
CA THR A 138 34.51 19.10 -12.65
C THR A 138 34.84 19.15 -14.14
N GLY A 139 36.02 19.67 -14.49
CA GLY A 139 36.36 20.04 -15.87
C GLY A 139 36.20 21.54 -16.13
N GLY A 140 36.68 22.00 -17.29
CA GLY A 140 36.69 23.42 -17.65
C GLY A 140 37.66 24.27 -16.81
N THR A 141 37.51 25.61 -16.92
CA THR A 141 38.30 26.58 -16.14
C THR A 141 37.43 27.18 -15.04
N VAL A 142 37.85 27.05 -13.78
CA VAL A 142 37.15 27.67 -12.64
C VAL A 142 37.68 29.09 -12.44
N ASN A 143 36.78 30.07 -12.44
CA ASN A 143 37.09 31.46 -12.10
C ASN A 143 36.08 32.01 -11.10
N SER A 144 36.56 32.34 -9.90
CA SER A 144 35.75 32.94 -8.83
C SER A 144 34.50 32.14 -8.44
N GLY A 145 34.56 30.82 -8.54
CA GLY A 145 33.46 29.91 -8.23
C GLY A 145 32.58 29.54 -9.43
N ASN A 146 32.68 30.28 -10.54
CA ASN A 146 31.97 29.98 -11.78
C ASN A 146 32.83 29.07 -12.65
N ILE A 147 32.18 28.20 -13.43
CA ILE A 147 32.86 27.35 -14.40
C ILE A 147 32.69 27.97 -15.78
N TYR A 148 33.82 28.21 -16.43
CA TYR A 148 33.89 28.60 -17.82
C TYR A 148 34.30 27.39 -18.65
N ALA A 149 33.44 27.05 -19.60
CA ALA A 149 33.63 25.94 -20.50
C ALA A 149 33.96 26.47 -21.90
N LYS A 150 34.84 25.76 -22.61
CA LYS A 150 35.17 26.02 -24.02
C LYS A 150 34.95 24.77 -24.86
N GLU A 151 34.81 24.96 -26.16
CA GLU A 151 34.72 23.86 -27.13
C GLU A 151 35.80 22.80 -26.89
N GLY A 152 35.36 21.54 -26.84
CA GLY A 152 36.22 20.38 -26.62
C GLY A 152 36.53 20.06 -25.16
N ASP A 153 36.09 20.87 -24.20
CA ASP A 153 36.16 20.47 -22.78
C ASP A 153 35.17 19.32 -22.50
N ASP A 154 35.50 18.49 -21.51
CA ASP A 154 34.57 17.56 -20.89
C ASP A 154 34.21 18.08 -19.50
N ILE A 155 32.92 18.37 -19.28
CA ILE A 155 32.38 18.78 -17.99
C ILE A 155 31.65 17.60 -17.36
N THR A 156 32.13 17.13 -16.22
CA THR A 156 31.44 16.11 -15.44
C THR A 156 30.58 16.78 -14.38
N ILE A 157 29.28 16.53 -14.48
CA ILE A 157 28.21 17.01 -13.61
C ILE A 157 27.85 15.89 -12.64
N THR A 158 27.99 16.16 -11.36
CA THR A 158 27.61 15.25 -10.28
C THR A 158 26.46 15.87 -9.49
N LEU A 159 25.29 15.23 -9.51
CA LEU A 159 24.17 15.61 -8.65
C LEU A 159 24.28 14.87 -7.31
N LYS A 160 24.16 15.61 -6.21
CA LYS A 160 24.13 15.07 -4.85
C LYS A 160 22.76 15.29 -4.21
N ILE A 161 22.21 14.24 -3.60
CA ILE A 161 20.99 14.28 -2.78
C ILE A 161 21.24 13.61 -1.42
N ASN A 162 20.23 13.63 -0.54
CA ASN A 162 20.32 12.98 0.77
C ASN A 162 20.59 11.46 0.63
N PRO A 163 21.58 10.89 1.34
CA PRO A 163 21.86 9.45 1.46
C PRO A 163 20.67 8.50 1.60
N SER A 164 19.56 8.94 2.20
CA SER A 164 18.36 8.11 2.39
C SER A 164 17.42 8.04 1.19
N ASP A 165 17.59 8.90 0.19
CA ASP A 165 16.64 9.07 -0.90
C ASP A 165 16.91 8.10 -2.07
N THR A 166 15.84 7.68 -2.76
CA THR A 166 15.91 6.79 -3.92
C THR A 166 15.81 7.57 -5.23
N TRP A 167 16.12 6.93 -6.37
CA TRP A 167 16.18 7.59 -7.68
C TRP A 167 15.31 6.87 -8.71
N LYS A 168 14.53 7.63 -9.47
CA LYS A 168 13.93 7.15 -10.72
C LYS A 168 14.96 7.17 -11.85
N SER A 169 14.80 6.25 -12.81
CA SER A 169 15.43 6.42 -14.12
C SER A 169 14.83 7.62 -14.85
N GLY A 170 15.65 8.37 -15.58
CA GLY A 170 15.19 9.48 -16.43
C GLY A 170 15.48 10.87 -15.88
N ASN A 171 15.96 10.97 -14.64
CA ASN A 171 16.34 12.26 -14.06
C ASN A 171 17.46 12.92 -14.88
N ASN A 172 17.32 14.22 -15.11
CA ASN A 172 18.21 15.03 -15.93
C ASN A 172 18.22 16.49 -15.44
N ALA A 173 19.14 17.29 -15.94
CA ALA A 173 19.19 18.72 -15.67
C ALA A 173 19.34 19.49 -16.98
N ASP A 174 18.72 20.67 -17.03
CA ASP A 174 18.95 21.64 -18.09
C ASP A 174 19.94 22.69 -17.62
N PHE A 175 20.73 23.16 -18.57
CA PHE A 175 21.76 24.13 -18.35
C PHE A 175 22.01 24.97 -19.61
N SER A 176 22.85 25.98 -19.44
CA SER A 176 23.35 26.85 -20.49
C SER A 176 24.87 26.98 -20.41
N ILE A 177 25.48 27.28 -21.55
CA ILE A 177 26.89 27.63 -21.67
C ILE A 177 26.98 28.94 -22.44
N GLY A 178 27.25 30.04 -21.74
CA GLY A 178 27.28 31.38 -22.34
C GLY A 178 25.95 31.73 -23.01
N LEU A 179 25.96 31.86 -24.34
CA LEU A 179 24.74 32.15 -25.13
C LEU A 179 24.02 30.89 -25.63
N SER A 180 24.60 29.71 -25.42
CA SER A 180 23.95 28.44 -25.75
C SER A 180 22.99 28.06 -24.62
N ALA A 181 21.69 28.16 -24.86
CA ALA A 181 20.64 27.80 -23.92
C ALA A 181 20.07 26.40 -24.21
N ASP A 182 19.19 25.93 -23.32
CA ASP A 182 18.39 24.71 -23.46
C ASP A 182 19.22 23.45 -23.70
N LEU A 183 20.42 23.39 -23.10
CA LEU A 183 21.26 22.20 -23.14
C LEU A 183 20.81 21.25 -22.04
N ASN A 184 20.73 19.96 -22.36
CA ASN A 184 20.30 18.93 -21.42
C ASN A 184 21.47 17.99 -21.13
N THR A 185 21.60 17.57 -19.86
CA THR A 185 22.64 16.60 -19.47
C THR A 185 22.44 15.24 -20.15
N GLY A 186 21.22 14.94 -20.60
CA GLY A 186 20.71 13.59 -20.75
C GLY A 186 20.50 12.94 -19.38
N ASN A 187 19.97 11.71 -19.39
CA ASN A 187 19.73 10.98 -18.15
C ASN A 187 21.04 10.76 -17.38
N PHE A 188 21.01 11.09 -16.09
CA PHE A 188 22.07 10.74 -15.15
C PHE A 188 22.24 9.21 -15.08
N THR A 189 23.49 8.73 -15.06
CA THR A 189 23.80 7.29 -14.97
C THR A 189 24.23 6.90 -13.57
N PHE A 190 23.90 5.67 -13.16
CA PHE A 190 24.33 5.08 -11.88
C PHE A 190 25.82 5.27 -11.66
N SER A 191 26.21 5.80 -10.50
CA SER A 191 27.59 5.82 -10.03
C SER A 191 27.71 4.86 -8.85
N ALA A 192 28.77 4.05 -8.85
CA ALA A 192 29.05 3.11 -7.76
C ALA A 192 29.63 3.78 -6.51
N ASP A 193 30.02 5.06 -6.60
CA ASP A 193 30.84 5.74 -5.58
C ASP A 193 30.05 6.40 -4.44
N ASN A 194 28.73 6.17 -4.34
CA ASN A 194 27.84 6.28 -3.17
C ASN A 194 26.41 6.23 -3.72
N GLU A 195 25.51 5.53 -3.02
CA GLU A 195 24.12 5.29 -3.47
C GLU A 195 23.32 6.57 -3.80
N THR A 196 23.83 7.76 -3.45
CA THR A 196 23.16 9.07 -3.58
C THR A 196 23.87 10.10 -4.42
N THR A 197 24.79 9.65 -5.27
CA THR A 197 25.37 10.48 -6.33
C THR A 197 25.14 9.85 -7.70
N ARG A 198 24.84 10.69 -8.69
CA ARG A 198 24.84 10.30 -10.10
C ARG A 198 25.63 11.29 -10.91
N ASN A 199 26.35 10.76 -11.89
CA ASN A 199 27.28 11.52 -12.70
C ASN A 199 26.83 11.52 -14.15
N LYS A 200 27.14 12.60 -14.84
CA LYS A 200 27.01 12.72 -16.28
C LYS A 200 28.12 13.58 -16.82
N THR A 201 28.79 13.12 -17.86
CA THR A 201 29.77 13.93 -18.58
C THR A 201 29.12 14.51 -19.83
N TYR A 202 29.29 15.82 -20.01
CA TYR A 202 28.90 16.54 -21.20
C TYR A 202 30.14 17.07 -21.91
N THR A 203 30.31 16.69 -23.17
CA THR A 203 31.38 17.21 -24.03
C THR A 203 30.89 18.48 -24.71
N ILE A 204 31.64 19.57 -24.53
CA ILE A 204 31.30 20.87 -25.08
C ILE A 204 31.49 20.87 -26.60
N LEU A 205 30.41 21.14 -27.32
CA LEU A 205 30.36 21.10 -28.78
C LEU A 205 30.83 22.42 -29.40
N SER A 206 31.08 22.38 -30.71
CA SER A 206 31.47 23.57 -31.48
C SER A 206 30.50 24.73 -31.29
N GLY A 207 31.06 25.90 -30.99
CA GLY A 207 30.31 27.14 -30.76
C GLY A 207 29.76 27.32 -29.34
N GLN A 208 29.83 26.31 -28.47
CA GLN A 208 29.47 26.44 -27.06
C GLN A 208 30.67 26.95 -26.27
N ASN A 209 30.61 28.21 -25.84
CA ASN A 209 31.67 28.81 -25.05
C ASN A 209 31.06 29.80 -24.04
N GLY A 210 31.54 29.78 -22.81
CA GLY A 210 31.14 30.73 -21.79
C GLY A 210 30.92 30.11 -20.42
N GLU A 211 30.16 30.82 -19.61
CA GLU A 211 29.83 30.41 -18.25
C GLU A 211 28.79 29.31 -18.25
N PHE A 212 29.01 28.29 -17.42
CA PHE A 212 28.09 27.18 -17.21
C PHE A 212 27.07 27.56 -16.13
N SER A 213 25.78 27.41 -16.41
CA SER A 213 24.71 27.69 -15.45
C SER A 213 23.56 26.71 -15.59
N PHE A 214 23.10 26.11 -14.49
CA PHE A 214 21.91 25.26 -14.47
C PHE A 214 20.65 26.11 -14.55
N THR A 215 19.66 25.63 -15.30
CA THR A 215 18.39 26.34 -15.51
C THR A 215 17.21 25.55 -14.97
N GLU A 216 17.28 24.21 -15.02
CA GLU A 216 16.21 23.33 -14.54
C GLU A 216 16.79 22.01 -14.00
N LEU A 217 16.07 21.40 -13.07
CA LEU A 217 16.36 20.05 -12.57
C LEU A 217 15.07 19.24 -12.58
N ASP A 218 14.95 18.33 -13.55
CA ASP A 218 13.89 17.33 -13.58
C ASP A 218 14.36 16.08 -12.86
N PHE A 219 13.88 15.92 -11.63
CA PHE A 219 14.24 14.80 -10.77
C PHE A 219 13.03 14.29 -10.03
N SER A 220 12.86 12.97 -10.03
CA SER A 220 12.00 12.27 -9.08
C SER A 220 12.67 11.03 -8.48
N ASP A 221 12.21 10.63 -7.30
CA ASP A 221 12.58 9.33 -6.71
C ASP A 221 11.83 8.15 -7.35
N GLN A 222 12.07 6.93 -6.88
CA GLN A 222 11.45 5.72 -7.44
C GLN A 222 9.91 5.67 -7.27
N TYR A 223 9.35 6.52 -6.40
CA TYR A 223 7.92 6.66 -6.14
C TYR A 223 7.28 7.85 -6.85
N ASN A 224 8.05 8.59 -7.66
CA ASN A 224 7.65 9.80 -8.39
C ASN A 224 7.47 11.05 -7.52
N ASN A 225 8.10 11.12 -6.34
CA ASN A 225 8.16 12.37 -5.60
C ASN A 225 9.20 13.28 -6.25
N ALA A 226 8.78 14.48 -6.65
CA ALA A 226 9.66 15.46 -7.26
C ALA A 226 10.66 16.03 -6.24
N ILE A 227 11.87 16.33 -6.69
CA ILE A 227 12.89 16.96 -5.85
C ILE A 227 12.46 18.36 -5.40
N MET A 228 12.84 18.74 -4.18
CA MET A 228 12.64 20.08 -3.65
C MET A 228 13.96 20.80 -3.38
N GLY A 229 13.93 22.12 -3.33
CA GLY A 229 15.05 22.97 -2.89
C GLY A 229 16.06 23.37 -3.96
N PHE A 230 15.89 22.94 -5.21
CA PHE A 230 16.66 23.47 -6.33
C PHE A 230 16.16 24.88 -6.71
N THR A 231 17.08 25.78 -7.00
CA THR A 231 16.81 27.13 -7.53
C THR A 231 17.94 27.46 -8.50
N ALA A 232 17.58 27.84 -9.73
CA ALA A 232 18.51 28.23 -10.79
C ALA A 232 19.11 29.62 -10.56
#